data_AF-A0A4Q3C6T7-F1
#
_entry.id   AF-A0A4Q3C6T7-F1
#
_cell.length_a   1.000
_cell.length_b   1.000
_cell.length_c   1.000
_cell.angle_alpha   90.00
_cell.angle_beta   90.00
_cell.angle_gamma   90.00
#
_symmetry.space_group_name_H-M   'P 1'
#
loop_
_entity.id
_entity.type
_entity.pdbx_description
1 polymer ?
#
loop_
_entity_poly.entity_id
_entity_poly.type
_entity_poly.pdbx_seq_one_letter_code
_entity_poly.pdbx_strand_id
1 'polypeptide(L)'
;MRLTPKLAAAALAALLQACATAPVSAPAPIPAAEVRAPVTILISIDGFMPEYLERGVTHNLSRLAAMGVTAPMRPSFPSKTFPNHW
;
A
#
# COMPACT_ATOMS: atom_id res chain seq x y z
N MET A 1 10.71 52.43 48.10
CA MET A 1 10.20 51.69 46.93
C MET A 1 9.64 50.36 47.43
N ARG A 2 8.32 50.12 47.32
CA ARG A 2 7.70 48.88 47.85
C ARG A 2 7.95 47.74 46.86
N LEU A 3 8.93 46.88 47.16
CA LEU A 3 9.37 45.76 46.30
C LEU A 3 8.38 44.57 46.33
N THR A 4 7.63 44.46 47.42
CA THR A 4 6.68 43.37 47.68
C THR A 4 5.54 43.22 46.66
N PRO A 5 4.82 44.27 46.21
CA PRO A 5 3.78 44.12 45.19
C PRO A 5 4.35 43.71 43.82
N LYS A 6 5.59 44.13 43.52
CA LYS A 6 6.26 43.77 42.26
C LYS A 6 6.64 42.29 42.22
N LEU A 7 7.14 41.76 43.34
CA LEU A 7 7.45 40.33 43.49
C LEU A 7 6.19 39.48 43.43
N ALA A 8 5.10 39.91 44.08
CA ALA A 8 3.82 39.20 44.02
C ALA A 8 3.22 39.16 42.60
N ALA A 9 3.28 40.28 41.86
CA ALA A 9 2.81 40.33 40.49
C ALA A 9 3.63 39.43 39.55
N ALA A 10 4.95 39.37 39.72
CA ALA A 10 5.83 38.50 38.93
C ALA A 10 5.56 37.01 39.21
N ALA A 11 5.34 36.63 40.47
CA ALA A 11 5.00 35.26 40.84
C ALA A 11 3.64 34.83 40.26
N LEU A 12 2.64 35.73 40.28
CA LEU A 12 1.33 35.46 39.68
C LEU A 12 1.41 35.28 38.16
N ALA A 13 2.20 36.12 37.48
CA ALA A 13 2.43 35.99 36.04
C ALA A 13 3.09 34.64 35.68
N ALA A 14 4.11 34.24 36.45
CA ALA A 14 4.77 32.95 36.27
C ALA A 14 3.84 31.75 36.49
N LEU A 15 2.94 31.83 37.49
CA LEU A 15 1.92 30.80 37.74
C LEU A 15 0.89 30.70 36.60
N LEU A 16 0.54 31.83 35.96
CA LEU A 16 -0.40 31.85 34.83
C LEU A 16 0.20 31.23 33.55
N GLN A 17 1.52 31.30 33.36
CA GLN A 17 2.20 30.63 32.24
C GLN A 17 2.08 29.10 32.29
N ALA A 18 1.92 28.50 33.48
CA ALA A 18 1.79 27.05 33.64
C ALA A 18 0.44 26.49 33.12
N CYS A 19 -0.55 27.36 32.87
CA CYS A 19 -1.84 26.98 32.29
C CYS A 19 -1.85 27.03 30.76
N ALA A 20 -0.78 27.51 30.11
CA ALA A 20 -0.73 27.62 28.65
C ALA A 20 -0.34 26.26 28.04
N THR A 21 -1.32 25.56 27.48
CA THR A 21 -1.07 24.36 26.66
C THR A 21 -0.61 24.80 25.27
N ALA A 22 0.57 24.36 24.85
CA ALA A 22 1.03 24.62 23.48
C ALA A 22 0.08 23.95 22.46
N PRO A 23 -0.22 24.59 21.32
CA PRO A 23 -1.02 23.94 20.28
C PRO A 23 -0.26 22.71 19.77
N VAL A 24 -0.85 21.53 19.92
CA VAL A 24 -0.39 20.32 19.24
C VAL A 24 -0.52 20.56 17.74
N SER A 25 0.60 20.47 17.02
CA SER A 25 0.59 20.53 15.56
C SER A 25 -0.26 19.38 15.03
N ALA A 26 -1.29 19.70 14.25
CA ALA A 26 -2.12 18.67 13.64
C ALA A 26 -1.27 17.80 12.70
N PRO A 27 -1.50 16.47 12.64
CA PRO A 27 -0.85 15.62 11.65
C PRO A 27 -1.12 16.17 10.25
N ALA A 28 -0.09 16.13 9.39
CA ALA A 28 -0.28 16.49 7.99
C ALA A 28 -1.41 15.63 7.38
N PRO A 29 -2.27 16.20 6.51
CA PRO A 29 -3.29 15.44 5.82
C PRO A 29 -2.63 14.28 5.06
N ILE A 30 -3.07 13.05 5.33
CA ILE A 30 -2.67 11.90 4.52
C ILE A 30 -3.32 12.12 3.14
N PRO A 31 -2.55 12.15 2.04
CA PRO A 31 -3.13 12.29 0.72
C PRO A 31 -4.14 11.17 0.49
N ALA A 32 -5.35 11.55 0.05
CA ALA A 32 -6.38 10.57 -0.28
C ALA A 32 -5.85 9.63 -1.37
N ALA A 33 -5.99 8.31 -1.14
CA ALA A 33 -5.59 7.32 -2.12
C ALA A 33 -6.43 7.52 -3.40
N GLU A 34 -5.74 7.62 -4.54
CA GLU A 34 -6.41 7.74 -5.84
C GLU A 34 -7.19 6.46 -6.14
N VAL A 35 -8.53 6.58 -6.22
CA VAL A 35 -9.39 5.45 -6.55
C VAL A 35 -9.37 5.25 -8.07
N ARG A 36 -8.65 4.23 -8.53
CA ARG A 36 -8.58 3.85 -9.95
C ARG A 36 -9.52 2.70 -10.25
N ALA A 37 -10.09 2.68 -11.46
CA ALA A 37 -10.82 1.53 -11.94
C ALA A 37 -9.90 0.28 -12.03
N PRO A 38 -10.43 -0.94 -11.85
CA PRO A 38 -9.65 -2.16 -12.02
C PRO A 38 -9.04 -2.24 -13.43
N VAL A 39 -7.74 -2.53 -13.50
CA VAL A 39 -7.01 -2.70 -14.77
C VAL A 39 -6.80 -4.19 -15.02
N THR A 40 -7.04 -4.64 -16.24
CA THR A 40 -6.72 -6.02 -16.65
C THR A 40 -5.32 -6.07 -17.22
N ILE A 41 -4.50 -7.00 -16.71
CA ILE A 41 -3.15 -7.25 -17.20
C ILE A 41 -3.12 -8.68 -17.78
N LEU A 42 -2.77 -8.81 -19.06
CA LEU A 42 -2.54 -10.09 -19.70
C LEU A 42 -1.06 -10.45 -19.61
N ILE A 43 -0.74 -11.59 -18.99
CA ILE A 43 0.62 -12.10 -18.83
C ILE A 43 0.72 -13.42 -19.60
N SER A 44 1.55 -13.46 -20.65
CA SER A 44 1.87 -14.71 -21.36
C SER A 44 3.21 -15.26 -20.90
N ILE A 45 3.30 -16.58 -20.70
CA ILE A 45 4.53 -17.29 -20.39
C ILE A 45 4.78 -18.29 -21.53
N ASP A 46 5.68 -17.93 -22.46
CA ASP A 46 5.91 -18.72 -23.67
C ASP A 46 6.41 -20.13 -23.34
N GLY A 47 5.89 -21.13 -24.06
CA GLY A 47 6.23 -22.54 -23.87
C GLY A 47 5.87 -23.13 -22.50
N PHE A 48 5.03 -22.47 -21.68
CA PHE A 48 4.59 -23.00 -20.40
C PHE A 48 3.54 -24.09 -20.60
N MET A 49 3.97 -25.35 -20.46
CA MET A 49 3.09 -26.51 -20.57
C MET A 49 2.31 -26.71 -19.25
N PRO A 50 1.01 -27.10 -19.26
CA PRO A 50 0.21 -27.21 -18.04
C PRO A 50 0.83 -28.06 -16.92
N GLU A 51 1.52 -29.16 -17.26
CA GLU A 51 2.15 -30.06 -16.26
C GLU A 51 3.33 -29.37 -15.53
N TYR A 52 3.82 -28.22 -15.99
CA TYR A 52 4.86 -27.47 -15.29
C TYR A 52 4.36 -26.87 -13.97
N LEU A 53 3.04 -26.66 -13.82
CA LEU A 53 2.44 -26.19 -12.58
C LEU A 53 2.54 -27.23 -11.45
N GLU A 54 2.59 -28.50 -11.80
CA GLU A 54 2.60 -29.64 -10.86
C GLU A 54 4.00 -29.99 -10.34
N ARG A 55 5.05 -29.41 -10.93
CA ARG A 55 6.46 -29.71 -10.59
C ARG A 55 6.92 -29.14 -9.24
N GLY A 56 6.11 -28.33 -8.59
CA GLY A 56 6.41 -27.74 -7.28
C GLY A 56 7.45 -26.60 -7.29
N VAL A 57 7.85 -26.09 -8.46
CA VAL A 57 8.87 -25.02 -8.59
C VAL A 57 8.27 -23.64 -8.91
N THR A 58 6.97 -23.55 -9.18
CA THR A 58 6.26 -22.35 -9.66
C THR A 58 5.40 -21.68 -8.59
N HIS A 59 5.94 -21.51 -7.37
CA HIS A 59 5.24 -21.04 -6.17
C HIS A 59 4.23 -19.90 -6.38
N ASN A 60 4.61 -18.85 -7.13
CA ASN A 60 3.73 -17.71 -7.39
C ASN A 60 2.54 -18.08 -8.30
N LEU A 61 2.78 -18.89 -9.34
CA LEU A 61 1.72 -19.36 -10.24
C LEU A 61 0.80 -20.36 -9.54
N SER A 62 1.36 -21.26 -8.71
CA SER A 62 0.57 -22.18 -7.90
C SER A 62 -0.34 -21.43 -6.93
N ARG A 63 0.15 -20.35 -6.32
CA ARG A 63 -0.67 -19.48 -5.46
C ARG A 63 -1.79 -18.78 -6.25
N LEU A 64 -1.50 -18.26 -7.44
CA LEU A 64 -2.51 -17.64 -8.31
C LEU A 64 -3.59 -18.64 -8.73
N ALA A 65 -3.20 -19.87 -9.08
CA ALA A 65 -4.14 -20.93 -9.43
C ALA A 65 -5.04 -21.32 -8.24
N ALA A 66 -4.46 -21.47 -7.04
CA ALA A 66 -5.20 -21.84 -5.83
C ALA A 66 -6.16 -20.75 -5.32
N MET A 67 -5.82 -19.48 -5.52
CA MET A 67 -6.64 -18.33 -5.10
C MET A 67 -7.56 -17.79 -6.21
N GLY A 68 -7.39 -18.28 -7.44
CA GLY A 68 -8.04 -17.77 -8.63
C GLY A 68 -8.87 -18.83 -9.37
N VAL A 69 -8.92 -18.70 -10.69
CA VAL A 69 -9.65 -19.62 -11.58
C VAL A 69 -8.66 -20.31 -12.51
N THR A 70 -8.81 -21.62 -12.70
CA THR A 70 -7.98 -22.43 -13.60
C THR A 70 -8.87 -23.23 -14.55
N ALA A 71 -8.45 -23.33 -15.81
CA ALA A 71 -9.14 -24.12 -16.85
C ALA A 71 -8.11 -24.66 -17.87
N PRO A 72 -8.39 -25.79 -18.53
CA PRO A 72 -7.56 -26.28 -19.63
C PRO A 72 -7.64 -25.35 -20.85
N MET A 73 -6.52 -25.16 -21.55
CA MET A 73 -6.43 -24.38 -22.78
C MET A 73 -5.95 -25.26 -23.94
N ARG A 74 -6.57 -25.13 -25.12
CA ARG A 74 -6.14 -25.82 -26.35
C ARG A 74 -5.43 -24.81 -27.26
N PRO A 75 -4.15 -25.00 -27.61
CA PRO A 75 -3.45 -24.09 -28.52
C PRO A 75 -3.98 -24.22 -29.94
N SER A 76 -3.83 -23.15 -30.72
CA SER A 76 -4.03 -23.16 -32.17
C SER A 76 -2.94 -23.99 -32.86
N PHE A 77 -3.29 -24.62 -33.99
CA PHE A 77 -2.32 -25.29 -34.85
C PHE A 77 -1.76 -24.30 -35.89
N PRO A 78 -0.44 -24.27 -36.14
CA PRO A 78 0.59 -25.02 -35.42
C PRO A 78 0.86 -24.44 -34.02
N SER A 79 1.20 -25.28 -33.05
CA SER A 79 1.53 -24.88 -31.68
C SER A 79 2.91 -24.23 -31.62
N LYS A 80 3.00 -23.02 -32.16
CA LYS A 80 4.20 -22.16 -32.22
C LYS A 80 3.90 -20.84 -31.53
N THR A 81 4.95 -20.16 -31.07
CA THR A 81 4.85 -18.89 -30.34
C THR A 81 4.01 -17.86 -31.11
N PHE A 82 4.43 -17.45 -32.31
CA PHE A 82 3.73 -16.39 -33.07
C PHE A 82 2.25 -16.69 -33.36
N PRO A 83 1.86 -17.87 -33.91
CA PRO A 83 0.45 -18.19 -34.17
C PRO A 83 -0.47 -18.21 -32.93
N ASN A 84 0.07 -18.30 -31.71
CA ASN A 84 -0.72 -18.34 -30.47
C ASN A 84 -0.66 -17.02 -29.67
N HIS A 85 0.22 -16.08 -30.05
CA HIS A 85 0.49 -14.85 -29.29
C HIS A 85 0.13 -13.55 -30.06
N TRP A 86 -0.19 -13.64 -31.36
CA TRP A 86 -0.52 -12.50 -32.21
C TRP A 86 -1.96 -12.02 -32.03
#